data_AF-S4PE49-F1
#
_entry.id   AF-S4PE49-F1
#
_cell.length_a   1.000
_cell.length_b   1.000
_cell.length_c   1.000
_cell.angle_alpha   90.00
_cell.angle_beta   90.00
_cell.angle_gamma   90.00
#
_symmetry.space_group_name_H-M   'P 1'
#
loop_
_entity.id
_entity.type
_entity.pdbx_description
1 polymer ?
#
loop_
_entity_poly.entity_id
_entity_poly.type
_entity_poly.pdbx_seq_one_letter_code
_entity_poly.pdbx_strand_id
1 'polypeptide(L)'
;MLHYFAKSFFAPVLVSPRLTNTGDVDIYLTNDRFVPIIGAKITVDTFNWSSLAPIQSISYPADVEPLNTKKQASIPLWNADNKNEIFLRFSLKAEGVSSSPYNYLFPVP
;
A
#
# COMPACT_ATOMS: atom_id res chain seq x y z
N MET A 1 -10.72 -3.73 -18.73
CA MET A 1 -9.68 -3.86 -17.68
C MET A 1 -9.20 -2.48 -17.22
N LEU A 2 -8.67 -1.63 -18.12
CA LEU A 2 -8.13 -0.29 -17.76
C LEU A 2 -9.08 0.58 -16.92
N HIS A 3 -10.36 0.66 -17.29
CA HIS A 3 -11.33 1.49 -16.56
C HIS A 3 -11.58 1.01 -15.11
N TYR A 4 -11.43 -0.28 -14.83
CA TYR A 4 -11.51 -0.81 -13.46
C TYR A 4 -10.32 -0.37 -12.62
N PHE A 5 -9.12 -0.37 -13.21
CA PHE A 5 -7.93 0.18 -12.56
C PHE A 5 -8.07 1.68 -12.30
N ALA A 6 -8.58 2.44 -13.28
CA ALA A 6 -8.81 3.88 -13.10
C ALA A 6 -9.75 4.18 -11.93
N LYS A 7 -10.84 3.40 -11.77
CA LYS A 7 -11.76 3.54 -10.64
C LYS A 7 -11.07 3.39 -9.28
N SER A 8 -10.16 2.43 -9.15
CA SER A 8 -9.42 2.21 -7.90
C SER A 8 -8.26 3.20 -7.72
N PHE A 9 -7.58 3.56 -8.81
CA PHE A 9 -6.42 4.45 -8.77
C PHE A 9 -6.80 5.91 -8.51
N PHE A 10 -8.00 6.33 -8.92
CA PHE A 10 -8.53 7.67 -8.62
C PHE A 10 -9.46 7.67 -7.39
N ALA A 11 -9.26 6.75 -6.45
CA ALA A 11 -9.94 6.80 -5.17
C ALA A 11 -9.46 8.02 -4.36
N PRO A 12 -10.35 8.71 -3.61
CA PRO A 12 -10.01 9.94 -2.89
C PRO A 12 -8.98 9.73 -1.78
N VAL A 13 -8.79 8.49 -1.34
CA VAL A 13 -7.71 8.08 -0.45
C VAL A 13 -7.09 6.82 -1.04
N LEU A 14 -5.77 6.84 -1.23
CA LEU A 14 -5.05 5.75 -1.87
C LEU A 14 -3.71 5.50 -1.18
N VAL A 15 -3.44 4.23 -0.88
CA VAL A 15 -2.08 3.76 -0.56
C VAL A 15 -1.42 3.30 -1.84
N SER A 16 -0.34 3.96 -2.22
CA SER A 16 0.41 3.69 -3.44
C SER A 16 1.81 3.16 -3.10
N PRO A 17 2.10 1.88 -3.38
CA PRO A 17 3.43 1.34 -3.24
C PRO A 17 4.27 1.63 -4.50
N ARG A 18 5.55 1.90 -4.31
CA ARG A 18 6.52 2.10 -5.40
C ARG A 18 7.76 1.28 -5.13
N LEU A 19 8.10 0.38 -6.06
CA LEU A 19 9.40 -0.29 -6.07
C LEU A 19 10.46 0.69 -6.56
N THR A 20 11.51 0.90 -5.78
CA THR A 20 12.65 1.72 -6.16
C THR A 20 13.66 0.90 -6.95
N ASN A 21 14.57 1.58 -7.66
CA ASN A 21 15.67 0.91 -8.37
C ASN A 21 16.64 0.20 -7.40
N THR A 22 16.66 0.59 -6.12
CA THR A 22 17.42 -0.09 -5.07
C THR A 22 16.76 -1.38 -4.60
N GLY A 23 15.53 -1.66 -5.03
CA GLY A 23 14.76 -2.84 -4.63
C GLY A 23 14.00 -2.67 -3.31
N ASP A 24 13.87 -1.44 -2.82
CA ASP A 24 13.07 -1.10 -1.64
C ASP A 24 11.64 -0.72 -2.08
N VAL A 25 10.67 -0.93 -1.19
CA VAL A 25 9.28 -0.52 -1.44
C VAL A 25 8.95 0.71 -0.61
N ASP A 26 8.78 1.82 -1.31
CA ASP A 26 8.27 3.05 -0.72
C ASP A 26 6.75 3.05 -0.72
N ILE A 27 6.17 3.43 0.43
CA ILE A 27 4.72 3.47 0.62
C ILE A 27 4.30 4.91 0.76
N TYR A 28 3.45 5.36 -0.17
CA TYR A 28 2.87 6.69 -0.18
C TYR A 28 1.39 6.61 0.21
N LEU A 29 0.95 7.57 1.02
CA LEU A 29 -0.46 7.79 1.29
C LEU A 29 -0.88 9.08 0.60
N THR A 30 -1.87 8.97 -0.28
CA THR A 30 -2.48 10.08 -1.02
C THR A 30 -3.83 10.39 -0.41
N ASN A 31 -4.10 11.66 -0.15
CA ASN A 31 -5.36 12.15 0.38
C ASN A 31 -5.87 13.33 -0.43
N ASP A 32 -6.91 13.10 -1.22
CA ASP A 32 -7.59 14.13 -2.02
C ASP A 32 -8.80 14.72 -1.28
N ARG A 33 -8.98 14.39 0.00
CA ARG A 33 -10.03 14.98 0.84
C ARG A 33 -9.58 16.32 1.40
N PHE A 34 -10.56 17.18 1.69
CA PHE A 34 -10.35 18.44 2.40
C PHE A 34 -10.13 18.28 3.92
N VAL A 35 -10.12 17.05 4.43
CA VAL A 35 -9.94 16.72 5.85
C VAL A 35 -8.66 15.90 6.00
N PRO A 36 -7.82 16.15 7.01
CA PRO A 36 -6.61 15.38 7.23
C PRO A 36 -6.96 13.94 7.62
N ILE A 37 -6.06 13.01 7.32
CA ILE A 37 -6.12 11.65 7.84
C ILE A 37 -5.10 11.58 8.98
N ILE A 38 -5.59 11.29 10.18
CA ILE A 38 -4.79 11.23 11.41
C ILE A 38 -4.99 9.86 12.06
N GLY A 39 -3.92 9.26 12.57
CA GLY A 39 -3.96 7.96 13.24
C GLY A 39 -4.30 6.80 12.31
N ALA A 40 -4.00 6.92 11.01
CA ALA A 40 -4.24 5.85 10.07
C ALA A 40 -3.27 4.70 10.31
N LYS A 41 -3.68 3.49 9.92
CA LYS A 41 -2.86 2.30 9.95
C LYS A 41 -2.79 1.69 8.56
N ILE A 42 -1.60 1.70 7.98
CA ILE A 42 -1.33 0.99 6.73
C ILE A 42 -0.86 -0.41 7.11
N THR A 43 -1.52 -1.42 6.57
CA THR A 43 -1.13 -2.83 6.75
C THR A 43 -0.61 -3.38 5.43
N VAL A 44 0.59 -3.92 5.48
CA VAL A 44 1.29 -4.58 4.38
C VAL A 44 1.29 -6.07 4.66
N ASP A 45 0.58 -6.81 3.83
CA ASP A 45 0.48 -8.26 3.91
C ASP A 45 1.29 -8.89 2.79
N THR A 46 2.24 -9.75 3.14
CA THR A 46 3.01 -10.55 2.20
C THR A 46 2.35 -11.91 2.04
N PHE A 47 1.98 -12.26 0.81
CA PHE A 47 1.36 -13.54 0.47
C PHE A 47 2.29 -14.39 -0.38
N ASN A 48 2.17 -15.71 -0.27
CA ASN A 48 2.69 -16.65 -1.27
C ASN A 48 1.57 -16.98 -2.25
N TRP A 49 1.87 -17.14 -3.54
CA TRP A 49 0.88 -17.58 -4.54
C TRP A 49 0.14 -18.88 -4.18
N SER A 50 0.79 -19.75 -3.41
CA SER A 50 0.25 -21.05 -3.00
C SER A 50 -0.77 -20.97 -1.86
N SER A 51 -0.91 -19.84 -1.17
CA SER A 51 -1.74 -19.70 0.02
C SER A 51 -2.58 -18.43 0.03
N LEU A 52 -3.80 -18.53 0.54
CA LEU A 52 -4.67 -17.38 0.79
C LEU A 52 -4.42 -16.71 2.15
N ALA A 53 -3.53 -17.27 2.98
CA ALA A 53 -3.13 -16.70 4.25
C ALA A 53 -1.83 -15.89 4.10
N PRO A 54 -1.74 -14.68 4.70
CA PRO A 54 -0.52 -13.89 4.65
C PRO A 54 0.59 -14.60 5.44
N ILE A 55 1.78 -14.69 4.85
CA ILE A 55 2.99 -15.19 5.51
C ILE A 55 3.43 -14.20 6.60
N GLN A 56 3.30 -12.91 6.30
CA GLN A 56 3.71 -11.82 7.17
C GLN A 56 2.74 -10.66 7.02
N SER A 57 2.41 -10.03 8.13
CA SER A 57 1.61 -8.80 8.16
C SER A 57 2.34 -7.77 9.02
N ILE A 58 2.69 -6.64 8.42
CA ILE A 58 3.36 -5.53 9.11
C ILE A 58 2.47 -4.31 9.01
N SER A 59 2.38 -3.55 10.10
CA SER A 59 1.58 -2.33 10.12
C SER A 59 2.41 -1.10 10.47
N TYR A 60 2.10 0.00 9.79
CA TYR A 60 2.76 1.28 9.97
C TYR A 60 1.71 2.35 10.33
N PRO A 61 2.00 3.22 11.31
CA PRO A 61 1.21 4.42 11.50
C PRO A 61 1.36 5.32 10.28
N ALA A 62 0.28 6.01 9.90
CA ALA A 62 0.29 6.91 8.76
C ALA A 62 -0.60 8.12 9.00
N ASP A 63 -0.09 9.29 8.59
CA ASP A 63 -0.77 10.57 8.69
C ASP A 63 -0.51 11.38 7.43
N VAL A 64 -1.53 12.08 6.93
CA VAL A 64 -1.39 12.96 5.76
C VAL A 64 -2.32 14.16 5.84
N GLU A 65 -1.81 15.31 5.42
CA GLU A 65 -2.56 16.55 5.34
C GLU A 65 -3.66 16.47 4.26
N PRO A 66 -4.64 17.39 4.27
CA PRO A 66 -5.61 17.51 3.17
C PRO A 66 -4.92 17.78 1.84
N LEU A 67 -5.47 17.22 0.76
CA LEU A 67 -5.02 17.47 -0.62
C LEU A 67 -3.51 17.26 -0.83
N ASN A 68 -2.94 16.26 -0.16
CA ASN A 68 -1.50 16.03 -0.15
C ASN A 68 -1.14 14.55 -0.30
N THR A 69 0.11 14.31 -0.68
CA THR A 69 0.73 12.98 -0.72
C THR A 69 1.97 12.97 0.16
N LYS A 70 2.07 11.97 1.04
CA LYS A 70 3.20 11.83 1.94
C LYS A 70 3.72 10.40 1.98
N LYS A 71 5.05 10.26 1.90
CA LYS A 71 5.74 8.98 2.13
C LYS A 71 5.62 8.62 3.61
N GLN A 72 5.10 7.42 3.88
CA GLN A 72 4.85 6.94 5.24
C GLN A 72 5.94 5.99 5.71
N ALA A 73 6.36 5.07 4.84
CA ALA A 73 7.36 4.06 5.18
C ALA A 73 8.18 3.65 3.95
N SER A 74 9.32 3.02 4.20
CA SER A 74 10.15 2.35 3.21
C SER A 74 10.49 0.97 3.76
N ILE A 75 10.23 -0.08 2.97
CA ILE A 75 10.44 -1.48 3.37
C ILE A 75 11.57 -2.08 2.52
N PRO A 76 12.64 -2.60 3.13
CA PRO A 76 13.68 -3.30 2.40
C PRO A 76 13.14 -4.64 1.89
N LEU A 77 13.02 -4.79 0.56
CA LEU A 77 12.52 -6.04 -0.03
C LEU A 77 13.62 -7.04 -0.39
N TRP A 78 14.89 -6.62 -0.30
CA TRP A 78 16.05 -7.38 -0.79
C TRP A 78 16.35 -8.68 -0.03
N ASN A 79 15.88 -8.82 1.21
CA ASN A 79 16.10 -9.99 2.07
C ASN A 79 14.97 -11.02 2.06
N ALA A 80 13.97 -10.89 1.18
CA ALA A 80 12.94 -11.91 1.06
C ALA A 80 13.48 -13.10 0.26
N ASP A 81 13.63 -14.26 0.91
CA ASP A 81 14.25 -15.46 0.33
C ASP A 81 13.58 -15.98 -0.96
N ASN A 82 12.35 -15.54 -1.30
CA ASN A 82 11.60 -16.01 -2.48
C ASN A 82 10.77 -14.90 -3.15
N LYS A 83 11.41 -13.84 -3.67
CA LYS A 83 10.73 -12.72 -4.37
C LYS A 83 9.80 -13.14 -5.52
N ASN A 84 10.10 -14.26 -6.19
CA ASN A 84 9.32 -14.75 -7.34
C ASN A 84 7.99 -15.38 -6.91
N GLU A 85 7.89 -15.83 -5.67
CA GLU A 85 6.73 -16.58 -5.17
C GLU A 85 5.79 -15.72 -4.31
N ILE A 86 6.12 -14.45 -4.12
CA ILE A 86 5.39 -13.56 -3.23
C ILE A 86 4.78 -12.36 -3.94
N PHE A 87 3.70 -11.85 -3.38
CA PHE A 87 3.16 -10.54 -3.71
C PHE A 87 2.75 -9.81 -2.44
N LEU A 88 2.73 -8.49 -2.50
CA LEU A 88 2.39 -7.63 -1.38
C LEU A 88 1.01 -7.03 -1.60
N ARG A 89 0.18 -7.03 -0.56
CA ARG A 89 -1.10 -6.34 -0.53
C ARG A 89 -1.03 -5.20 0.49
N PHE A 90 -1.48 -4.04 0.07
CA PHE A 90 -1.52 -2.83 0.89
C PHE A 90 -2.97 -2.51 1.22
N SER A 91 -3.25 -2.25 2.49
CA SER A 91 -4.55 -1.83 2.98
C SER A 91 -4.42 -0.67 3.95
N LEU A 92 -5.46 0.17 4.02
CA LEU A 92 -5.53 1.31 4.91
C LEU A 92 -6.74 1.17 5.82
N LYS A 93 -6.54 1.37 7.12
CA LYS A 93 -7.60 1.56 8.10
C LYS A 93 -7.45 2.94 8.72
N ALA A 94 -8.44 3.80 8.55
CA ALA A 94 -8.47 5.13 9.13
C ALA A 94 -9.90 5.50 9.55
N GLU A 95 -10.04 6.29 10.59
CA GLU A 95 -11.36 6.79 11.00
C GLU A 95 -11.93 7.73 9.93
N GLY A 96 -13.23 7.58 9.63
CA GLY A 96 -13.92 8.39 8.63
C GLY A 96 -13.49 8.14 7.18
N VAL A 97 -12.65 7.13 6.91
CA VAL A 97 -12.40 6.61 5.56
C VAL A 97 -13.18 5.30 5.41
N SER A 98 -14.32 5.35 4.72
CA SER A 98 -15.18 4.18 4.55
C SER A 98 -14.60 3.14 3.59
N SER A 99 -13.78 3.56 2.62
CA SER A 99 -13.10 2.66 1.69
C SER A 99 -11.86 3.32 1.10
N SER A 100 -10.72 2.64 1.28
CA SER A 100 -9.53 2.79 0.43
C SER A 100 -9.37 1.47 -0.31
N PRO A 101 -9.23 1.47 -1.65
CA PRO A 101 -9.04 0.24 -2.40
C PRO A 101 -7.73 -0.44 -2.00
N TYR A 102 -7.72 -1.77 -2.08
CA TYR A 102 -6.47 -2.52 -1.94
C TYR A 102 -5.57 -2.26 -3.12
N ASN A 103 -4.27 -2.12 -2.82
CA ASN A 103 -3.25 -2.02 -3.84
C ASN A 103 -2.29 -3.21 -3.73
N TYR A 104 -1.65 -3.55 -4.83
CA TYR A 104 -0.80 -4.74 -4.92
C TYR A 104 0.54 -4.37 -5.55
N LEU A 105 1.61 -4.99 -5.06
CA LEU A 105 2.93 -4.88 -5.64
C LEU A 105 3.49 -6.27 -5.91
N PHE A 106 3.95 -6.45 -7.14
CA PHE A 106 4.66 -7.65 -7.59
C PHE A 106 6.15 -7.30 -7.62
N PRO A 107 6.99 -7.97 -6.79
CA PRO A 107 8.42 -7.66 -6.71
C PRO A 107 9.20 -7.90 -8.00
N VAL A 108 8.66 -8.74 -8.88
CA VAL A 108 9.24 -9.13 -10.16
C VAL A 108 8.23 -8.78 -11.26
N PRO A 109 8.66 -8.12 -12.34
CA PRO A 109 7.81 -7.75 -13.47
C PRO A 109 7.36 -8.97 -14.30
#